data_AF-A0A3F2U9U0-F1
#
_entry.id   AF-A0A3F2U9U0-F1
#
_cell.length_a   1.000
_cell.length_b   1.000
_cell.length_c   1.000
_cell.angle_alpha   90.00
_cell.angle_beta   90.00
_cell.angle_gamma   90.00
#
_symmetry.space_group_name_H-M   'P 1'
#
loop_
_entity.id
_entity.type
_entity.pdbx_description
1 polymer ?
#
loop_
_entity_poly.entity_id
_entity_poly.type
_entity_poly.pdbx_seq_one_letter_code
_entity_poly.pdbx_strand_id
1 'polypeptide(L)'
;MLRVVNRFWRDERGIALILVSIMLPAIVGFALLAIDMSRANNLHNDLQKAADAFALAAAAELDGQSDAHTRAELALATLVDNTHRFSTTNTQTPLTSDNISWVFLKNIPANDATFLNPTTGVDGNGVNHKSSGPDETRFILVNVNPTDFASIFPASFLTNDVNSNAMEIGATAVAGFGSSVCEYTPMFICNPYNDMDKLAEAMGGDERDMMILKKQNGGNNAQYGPGNYGFLKTPDGSGATPDITEMFASTRPEVCYAQNGVETSPGNVPPVNDGINVRFDIYPNGNKYDPAIYPPAPNVIKGMSVKKSGKNCSYETPKGADASKYMAMPRDTCLIGGTCAATGSDRLGDGAWNRSAYWSVNHPSTAWPGELSANASRYQVYQWEVGHPTSHGTEATQPQCNSPTTDVRRRLIYVAVIDCKANPVGGGSTAVPVEAFASFFLTEPAGGPPNADIYGEIVDITTFGNGQTLANFQRDDVQLYR
;
A
#
# COMPACT_ATOMS: atom_id res chain seq x y z
N MET A 1 61.72 57.38 50.71
CA MET A 1 61.03 56.06 50.75
C MET A 1 59.55 56.16 51.13
N LEU A 2 59.15 56.93 52.16
CA LEU A 2 57.74 57.02 52.61
C LEU A 2 56.71 57.50 51.55
N ARG A 3 57.11 58.34 50.59
CA ARG A 3 56.23 58.81 49.50
C ARG A 3 55.85 57.73 48.48
N VAL A 4 56.74 56.75 48.24
CA VAL A 4 56.48 55.65 47.30
C VAL A 4 55.56 54.61 47.93
N VAL A 5 55.76 54.33 49.22
CA VAL A 5 54.91 53.42 50.01
C VAL A 5 53.49 53.99 50.13
N ASN A 6 53.33 55.29 50.42
CA ASN A 6 52.00 55.92 50.45
C ASN A 6 51.31 56.00 49.07
N ARG A 7 52.09 55.98 47.98
CA ARG A 7 51.53 55.98 46.61
C ARG A 7 51.04 54.59 46.22
N PHE A 8 51.75 53.53 46.64
CA PHE A 8 51.33 52.13 46.48
C PHE A 8 50.10 51.79 47.33
N TRP A 9 50.03 52.31 48.57
CA TRP A 9 48.90 52.08 49.48
C TRP A 9 47.61 52.81 49.07
N ARG A 10 47.71 53.81 48.19
CA ARG A 10 46.57 54.53 47.58
C ARG A 10 46.37 54.17 46.10
N ASP A 11 47.05 53.14 45.61
CA ASP A 11 46.96 52.74 44.20
C ASP A 11 45.79 51.79 43.98
N GLU A 12 44.66 52.33 43.52
CA GLU A 12 43.45 51.55 43.21
C GLU A 12 43.55 50.79 41.87
N ARG A 13 44.65 50.92 41.12
CA ARG A 13 44.86 50.24 39.83
C ARG A 13 44.96 48.71 39.95
N GLY A 14 45.18 48.18 41.16
CA GLY A 14 45.28 46.74 41.42
C GLY A 14 43.94 45.98 41.46
N ILE A 15 42.80 46.68 41.61
CA ILE A 15 41.49 46.02 41.67
C ILE A 15 41.12 45.32 40.36
N ALA A 16 41.57 45.90 39.23
CA ALA A 16 41.42 45.30 37.91
C ALA A 16 42.18 43.97 37.81
N LEU A 17 43.33 43.82 38.46
CA LEU A 17 44.11 42.58 38.44
C LEU A 17 43.37 41.44 39.18
N ILE A 18 42.77 41.73 40.33
CA ILE A 18 41.99 40.76 41.11
C ILE A 18 40.75 40.30 40.32
N LEU A 19 40.04 41.26 39.75
CA LEU A 19 38.82 41.00 38.98
C LEU A 19 39.14 40.20 37.70
N VAL A 20 40.22 40.53 36.98
CA VAL A 20 40.69 39.76 35.83
C VAL A 20 41.16 38.36 36.23
N SER A 21 41.85 38.20 37.36
CA SER A 21 42.34 36.90 37.83
C SER A 21 41.21 35.92 38.14
N ILE A 22 40.04 36.43 38.54
CA ILE A 22 38.85 35.60 38.80
C ILE A 22 38.00 35.42 37.53
N MET A 23 37.78 36.49 36.77
CA MET A 23 36.91 36.43 35.59
C MET A 23 37.53 35.69 34.41
N LEU A 24 38.85 35.79 34.21
CA LEU A 24 39.50 35.20 33.05
C LEU A 24 39.39 33.65 33.05
N PRO A 25 39.66 32.93 34.17
CA PRO A 25 39.38 31.49 34.23
C PRO A 25 37.90 31.15 34.01
N ALA A 26 36.96 31.95 34.52
CA ALA A 26 35.54 31.72 34.33
C ALA A 26 35.14 31.86 32.85
N ILE A 27 35.57 32.94 32.18
CA ILE A 27 35.30 33.17 30.75
C ILE A 27 35.92 32.06 29.89
N VAL A 28 37.16 31.66 30.17
CA VAL A 28 37.81 30.56 29.47
C VAL A 28 37.07 29.24 29.70
N GLY A 29 36.64 28.96 30.94
CA GLY A 29 35.86 27.76 31.27
C GLY A 29 34.55 27.70 30.48
N PHE A 30 33.78 28.79 30.43
CA PHE A 30 32.55 28.86 29.64
C PHE A 30 32.81 28.76 28.13
N ALA A 31 33.90 29.34 27.62
CA ALA A 31 34.26 29.21 26.21
C ALA A 31 34.57 27.76 25.83
N LEU A 32 35.30 27.03 26.68
CA LEU A 32 35.59 25.61 26.46
C LEU A 32 34.32 24.75 26.52
N LEU A 33 33.45 24.99 27.50
CA LEU A 33 32.16 24.31 27.62
C LEU A 33 31.29 24.53 26.36
N ALA A 34 31.25 25.76 25.84
CA ALA A 34 30.49 26.08 24.63
C ALA A 34 31.05 25.34 23.39
N ILE A 35 32.38 25.25 23.26
CA ILE A 35 33.03 24.49 22.18
C ILE A 35 32.70 23.00 22.28
N ASP A 36 32.78 22.42 23.48
CA ASP A 36 32.46 21.00 23.67
C ASP A 36 30.99 20.69 23.41
N MET A 37 30.07 21.54 23.89
CA MET A 37 28.64 21.38 23.59
C MET A 37 28.36 21.45 22.09
N SER A 38 29.03 22.35 21.38
CA SER A 38 28.91 22.44 19.91
C SER A 38 29.41 21.17 19.22
N ARG A 39 30.56 20.63 19.66
CA ARG A 39 31.12 19.38 19.12
C ARG A 39 30.24 18.17 19.46
N ALA A 40 29.75 18.08 20.69
CA ALA A 40 28.86 17.03 21.16
C ALA A 40 27.54 17.03 20.36
N ASN A 41 26.95 18.19 20.12
CA ASN A 41 25.75 18.32 19.29
C ASN A 41 26.00 17.89 17.83
N ASN A 42 27.17 18.21 17.27
CA ASN A 42 27.52 17.73 15.94
C ASN A 42 27.65 16.20 15.91
N LEU A 43 28.32 15.59 16.90
CA LEU A 43 28.42 14.14 17.02
C LEU A 43 27.03 13.49 17.18
N HIS A 44 26.17 14.05 18.03
CA HIS A 44 24.80 13.55 18.20
C HIS A 44 24.01 13.64 16.89
N ASN A 45 24.14 14.72 16.13
CA ASN A 45 23.49 14.85 14.81
C ASN A 45 23.99 13.80 13.81
N ASP A 46 25.29 13.48 13.80
CA ASP A 46 25.85 12.45 12.93
C ASP A 46 25.37 11.06 13.34
N LEU A 47 25.32 10.77 14.66
CA LEU A 47 24.78 9.52 15.19
C LEU A 47 23.28 9.38 14.92
N GLN A 48 22.51 10.46 15.02
CA GLN A 48 21.08 10.45 14.73
C GLN A 48 20.81 10.18 13.24
N LYS A 49 21.57 10.79 12.34
CA LYS A 49 21.49 10.48 10.91
C LYS A 49 21.82 9.02 10.63
N ALA A 50 22.81 8.47 11.33
CA ALA A 50 23.16 7.06 11.20
C ALA A 50 22.03 6.15 11.70
N ALA A 51 21.48 6.43 12.89
CA ALA A 51 20.34 5.69 13.45
C ALA A 51 19.15 5.72 12.50
N ASP A 52 18.79 6.89 11.98
CA ASP A 52 17.70 7.10 11.03
C ASP A 52 17.93 6.29 9.73
N ALA A 53 19.16 6.31 9.19
CA ALA A 53 19.51 5.57 7.98
C ALA A 53 19.44 4.05 8.18
N PHE A 54 19.97 3.53 9.29
CA PHE A 54 19.88 2.11 9.63
C PHE A 54 18.43 1.67 9.85
N ALA A 55 17.65 2.47 10.57
CA ALA A 55 16.24 2.17 10.82
C ALA A 55 15.44 2.13 9.50
N LEU A 56 15.62 3.12 8.62
CA LEU A 56 14.94 3.16 7.32
C LEU A 56 15.33 1.98 6.41
N ALA A 57 16.62 1.66 6.31
CA ALA A 57 17.08 0.56 5.47
C ALA A 57 16.55 -0.80 5.95
N ALA A 58 16.55 -1.03 7.26
CA ALA A 58 16.02 -2.26 7.84
C ALA A 58 14.49 -2.32 7.76
N ALA A 59 13.80 -1.19 7.97
CA ALA A 59 12.35 -1.11 7.87
C ALA A 59 11.86 -1.41 6.45
N ALA A 60 12.58 -0.99 5.42
CA ALA A 60 12.23 -1.28 4.02
C ALA A 60 12.05 -2.79 3.71
N GLU A 61 12.70 -3.65 4.49
CA GLU A 61 12.66 -5.11 4.30
C GLU A 61 11.53 -5.80 5.08
N LEU A 62 10.76 -5.08 5.91
CA LEU A 62 9.71 -5.61 6.79
C LEU A 62 8.36 -5.79 6.08
N ASP A 63 8.34 -6.62 5.04
CA ASP A 63 7.15 -6.92 4.23
C ASP A 63 6.20 -7.99 4.83
N GLY A 64 6.56 -8.55 5.99
CA GLY A 64 5.79 -9.60 6.68
C GLY A 64 6.09 -11.04 6.22
N GLN A 65 7.00 -11.22 5.27
CA GLN A 65 7.43 -12.55 4.84
C GLN A 65 8.30 -13.24 5.90
N SER A 66 8.36 -14.58 5.85
CA SER A 66 9.13 -15.36 6.82
C SER A 66 10.63 -15.04 6.85
N ASP A 67 11.19 -14.52 5.76
CA ASP A 67 12.60 -14.12 5.62
C ASP A 67 12.83 -12.61 5.84
N ALA A 68 11.80 -11.84 6.17
CA ALA A 68 11.89 -10.38 6.32
C ALA A 68 12.94 -9.95 7.36
N HIS A 69 13.02 -10.63 8.51
CA HIS A 69 14.06 -10.35 9.52
C HIS A 69 15.47 -10.58 8.97
N THR A 70 15.68 -11.67 8.23
CA THR A 70 16.99 -11.99 7.64
C THR A 70 17.40 -10.95 6.60
N ARG A 71 16.46 -10.48 5.76
CA ARG A 71 16.74 -9.40 4.82
C ARG A 71 17.01 -8.06 5.51
N ALA A 72 16.25 -7.74 6.55
CA ALA A 72 16.48 -6.53 7.36
C ALA A 72 17.87 -6.53 8.02
N GLU A 73 18.32 -7.66 8.56
CA GLU A 73 19.67 -7.80 9.14
C GLU A 73 20.77 -7.70 8.07
N LEU A 74 20.53 -8.25 6.88
CA LEU A 74 21.44 -8.08 5.74
C LEU A 74 21.52 -6.61 5.29
N ALA A 75 20.38 -5.91 5.27
CA ALA A 75 20.30 -4.48 4.96
C ALA A 75 21.11 -3.63 5.96
N LEU A 76 20.98 -3.91 7.26
CA LEU A 76 21.79 -3.26 8.31
C LEU A 76 23.30 -3.47 8.12
N ALA A 77 23.70 -4.64 7.63
CA ALA A 77 25.11 -4.98 7.43
C ALA A 77 25.72 -4.46 6.12
N THR A 78 24.90 -4.17 5.09
CA THR A 78 25.42 -3.98 3.71
C THR A 78 24.93 -2.74 2.99
N LEU A 79 23.76 -2.20 3.32
CA LEU A 79 23.14 -1.10 2.55
C LEU A 79 23.48 0.29 3.09
N VAL A 80 23.99 0.37 4.32
CA VAL A 80 24.16 1.63 5.04
C VAL A 80 25.59 1.80 5.52
N ASP A 81 26.29 2.78 4.95
CA ASP A 81 27.61 3.22 5.39
C ASP A 81 27.50 4.62 6.00
N ASN A 82 27.64 4.69 7.33
CA ASN A 82 27.71 5.95 8.05
C ASN A 82 29.09 6.16 8.66
N THR A 83 29.41 7.40 8.95
CA THR A 83 30.69 7.76 9.56
C THR A 83 30.52 8.92 10.51
N HIS A 84 31.33 8.97 11.56
CA HIS A 84 31.41 10.12 12.46
C HIS A 84 32.85 10.63 12.54
N ARG A 85 33.02 11.88 13.01
CA ARG A 85 34.34 12.55 13.02
C ARG A 85 34.60 13.32 14.32
N PHE A 86 34.63 12.66 15.48
CA PHE A 86 34.90 13.36 16.75
C PHE A 86 35.62 12.53 17.84
N SER A 87 36.13 11.34 17.50
CA SER A 87 36.99 10.57 18.40
C SER A 87 38.41 11.17 18.50
N THR A 88 39.25 10.69 19.42
CA THR A 88 40.68 11.09 19.59
C THR A 88 41.54 10.77 18.36
N THR A 89 40.95 10.16 17.34
CA THR A 89 41.58 9.78 16.08
C THR A 89 41.28 10.83 15.01
N ASN A 90 42.31 11.27 14.28
CA ASN A 90 42.18 12.23 13.16
C ASN A 90 41.59 11.59 11.89
N THR A 91 40.88 10.47 12.03
CA THR A 91 40.34 9.65 10.94
C THR A 91 38.83 9.53 11.11
N GLN A 92 38.12 9.60 10.00
CA GLN A 92 36.69 9.33 9.93
C GLN A 92 36.45 7.86 10.31
N THR A 93 35.68 7.63 11.38
CA THR A 93 35.39 6.29 11.90
C THR A 93 34.06 5.79 11.33
N PRO A 94 34.03 4.63 10.66
CA PRO A 94 32.79 4.05 10.17
C PRO A 94 31.90 3.62 11.33
N LEU A 95 30.59 3.79 11.16
CA LEU A 95 29.53 3.19 11.97
C LEU A 95 28.99 2.04 11.16
N THR A 96 29.24 0.83 11.64
CA THR A 96 28.81 -0.43 11.02
C THR A 96 27.75 -1.12 11.87
N SER A 97 27.27 -2.28 11.44
CA SER A 97 26.34 -3.12 12.21
C SER A 97 26.84 -3.47 13.62
N ASP A 98 28.16 -3.49 13.84
CA ASP A 98 28.76 -3.77 15.16
C ASP A 98 28.58 -2.62 16.16
N ASN A 99 28.28 -1.42 15.65
CA ASN A 99 28.09 -0.21 16.44
C ASN A 99 26.61 0.05 16.76
N ILE A 100 25.72 -0.86 16.40
CA ILE A 100 24.28 -0.72 16.64
C ILE A 100 23.71 -1.95 17.34
N SER A 101 22.54 -1.76 17.94
CA SER A 101 21.65 -2.82 18.42
C SER A 101 20.24 -2.50 17.92
N TRP A 102 19.41 -3.53 17.71
CA TRP A 102 18.05 -3.33 17.21
C TRP A 102 17.04 -4.27 17.86
N VAL A 103 15.78 -3.86 17.81
CA VAL A 103 14.63 -4.64 18.26
C VAL A 103 13.51 -4.53 17.22
N PHE A 104 12.99 -5.68 16.78
CA PHE A 104 11.79 -5.75 15.94
C PHE A 104 10.53 -5.58 16.79
N LEU A 105 9.62 -4.72 16.34
CA LEU A 105 8.42 -4.34 17.07
C LEU A 105 7.16 -4.59 16.23
N LYS A 106 6.08 -5.01 16.90
CA LYS A 106 4.75 -5.19 16.28
C LYS A 106 3.92 -3.92 16.25
N ASN A 107 4.12 -3.05 17.23
CA ASN A 107 3.46 -1.76 17.37
C ASN A 107 4.36 -0.78 18.14
N ILE A 108 3.97 0.49 18.17
CA ILE A 108 4.66 1.53 18.94
C ILE A 108 3.67 2.16 19.94
N PRO A 109 4.14 2.80 21.02
CA PRO A 109 3.28 3.56 21.92
C PRO A 109 2.43 4.58 21.17
N ALA A 110 1.18 4.79 21.59
CA ALA A 110 0.27 5.72 20.93
C ALA A 110 0.62 7.21 21.16
N ASN A 111 1.53 7.49 22.09
CA ASN A 111 1.98 8.84 22.42
C ASN A 111 3.50 8.88 22.33
N ASP A 112 4.02 9.76 21.48
CA ASP A 112 5.44 9.98 21.19
C ASP A 112 6.26 10.36 22.45
N ALA A 113 5.61 10.92 23.48
CA ALA A 113 6.27 11.22 24.75
C ALA A 113 6.58 9.97 25.60
N THR A 114 6.06 8.80 25.23
CA THR A 114 6.27 7.56 25.98
C THR A 114 7.63 6.98 25.63
N PHE A 115 8.54 6.98 26.61
CA PHE A 115 9.85 6.38 26.42
C PHE A 115 9.74 4.90 26.03
N LEU A 116 10.46 4.49 24.99
CA LEU A 116 10.56 3.11 24.54
C LEU A 116 12.00 2.64 24.75
N ASN A 117 12.18 1.56 25.52
CA ASN A 117 13.51 1.07 25.84
C ASN A 117 14.17 0.44 24.59
N PRO A 118 15.33 0.95 24.14
CA PRO A 118 16.01 0.48 22.92
C PRO A 118 16.52 -0.97 22.97
N THR A 119 16.70 -1.53 24.16
CA THR A 119 17.24 -2.88 24.34
C THR A 119 16.13 -3.92 24.53
N THR A 120 15.04 -3.54 25.21
CA THR A 120 13.97 -4.48 25.56
C THR A 120 12.73 -4.35 24.70
N GLY A 121 12.52 -3.20 24.03
CA GLY A 121 11.28 -2.89 23.33
C GLY A 121 10.08 -2.72 24.28
N VAL A 122 10.33 -2.44 25.56
CA VAL A 122 9.30 -2.21 26.58
C VAL A 122 9.16 -0.71 26.81
N ASP A 123 7.92 -0.22 26.84
CA ASP A 123 7.63 1.20 27.06
C ASP A 123 7.75 1.60 28.55
N GLY A 124 7.67 2.90 28.83
CA GLY A 124 7.69 3.45 30.19
C GLY A 124 6.53 2.99 31.08
N ASN A 125 5.49 2.40 30.51
CA ASN A 125 4.34 1.84 31.23
C ASN A 125 4.47 0.33 31.46
N GLY A 126 5.56 -0.31 30.99
CA GLY A 126 5.80 -1.74 31.12
C GLY A 126 5.13 -2.61 30.04
N VAL A 127 4.62 -2.00 28.96
CA VAL A 127 4.02 -2.71 27.83
C VAL A 127 5.11 -3.18 26.87
N ASN A 128 5.06 -4.45 26.48
CA ASN A 128 6.02 -5.05 25.54
C ASN A 128 5.55 -4.90 24.09
N HIS A 129 6.31 -4.16 23.30
CA HIS A 129 6.08 -3.89 21.90
C HIS A 129 6.86 -4.81 20.95
N LYS A 130 7.72 -5.67 21.49
CA LYS A 130 8.55 -6.59 20.72
C LYS A 130 7.70 -7.58 19.93
N SER A 131 8.12 -7.84 18.71
CA SER A 131 7.55 -8.87 17.86
C SER A 131 8.02 -10.27 18.26
N SER A 132 7.14 -11.27 18.11
CA SER A 132 7.45 -12.69 18.25
C SER A 132 7.78 -13.38 16.92
N GLY A 133 7.39 -12.79 15.78
CA GLY A 133 7.68 -13.33 14.43
C GLY A 133 7.76 -12.26 13.33
N PRO A 134 8.24 -12.61 12.12
CA PRO A 134 8.29 -11.69 10.98
C PRO A 134 6.91 -11.22 10.49
N ASP A 135 5.89 -12.06 10.63
CA ASP A 135 4.51 -11.85 10.19
C ASP A 135 3.79 -10.69 10.91
N GLU A 136 4.07 -10.50 12.20
CA GLU A 136 3.52 -9.39 12.98
C GLU A 136 4.47 -8.19 13.12
N THR A 137 5.71 -8.30 12.62
CA THR A 137 6.70 -7.21 12.70
C THR A 137 6.33 -6.08 11.76
N ARG A 138 6.29 -4.85 12.27
CA ARG A 138 5.94 -3.64 11.50
C ARG A 138 6.97 -2.53 11.62
N PHE A 139 7.69 -2.51 12.74
CA PHE A 139 8.67 -1.47 13.04
C PHE A 139 9.99 -2.10 13.48
N ILE A 140 11.04 -1.32 13.34
CA ILE A 140 12.35 -1.61 13.92
C ILE A 140 12.81 -0.39 14.71
N LEU A 141 13.28 -0.67 15.93
CA LEU A 141 13.94 0.30 16.78
C LEU A 141 15.45 0.03 16.70
N VAL A 142 16.20 0.99 16.17
CA VAL A 142 17.66 0.93 16.08
C VAL A 142 18.25 1.86 17.13
N ASN A 143 19.25 1.34 17.84
CA ASN A 143 20.03 2.03 18.85
C ASN A 143 21.50 2.03 18.44
N VAL A 144 22.07 3.21 18.27
CA VAL A 144 23.50 3.38 18.04
C VAL A 144 24.19 3.31 19.40
N ASN A 145 25.10 2.36 19.54
CA ASN A 145 25.84 2.14 20.78
C ASN A 145 26.59 3.44 21.16
N PRO A 146 26.57 3.84 22.44
CA PRO A 146 27.18 5.08 22.85
C PRO A 146 28.67 5.16 22.48
N THR A 147 29.09 6.29 21.92
CA THR A 147 30.48 6.56 21.57
C THR A 147 31.11 7.54 22.57
N ASP A 148 32.33 7.24 23.00
CA ASP A 148 33.10 8.11 23.90
C ASP A 148 33.48 9.44 23.22
N PHE A 149 33.05 10.54 23.82
CA PHE A 149 33.40 11.90 23.43
C PHE A 149 34.37 12.50 24.44
N ALA A 150 35.61 12.77 24.01
CA ALA A 150 36.61 13.45 24.84
C ALA A 150 36.35 14.98 24.89
N SER A 151 35.93 15.47 26.06
CA SER A 151 35.71 16.90 26.29
C SER A 151 37.01 17.62 26.66
N ILE A 152 37.13 18.88 26.23
CA ILE A 152 38.24 19.78 26.57
C ILE A 152 38.00 20.41 27.95
N PHE A 153 36.76 20.77 28.25
CA PHE A 153 36.30 21.09 29.59
C PHE A 153 36.25 19.80 30.41
N PRO A 154 36.82 19.74 31.63
CA PRO A 154 36.83 18.49 32.39
C PRO A 154 35.41 18.03 32.69
N ALA A 155 34.95 16.97 32.01
CA ALA A 155 33.60 16.44 32.20
C ALA A 155 33.39 15.92 33.63
N SER A 156 34.46 15.69 34.40
CA SER A 156 34.38 15.39 35.84
C SER A 156 33.67 16.46 36.68
N PHE A 157 33.50 17.69 36.16
CA PHE A 157 32.68 18.73 36.82
C PHE A 157 31.18 18.61 36.49
N LEU A 158 30.83 17.89 35.43
CA LEU A 158 29.45 17.70 34.94
C LEU A 158 28.95 16.28 35.19
N THR A 159 29.85 15.32 35.28
CA THR A 159 29.61 13.90 35.52
C THR A 159 30.12 13.55 36.92
N ASN A 160 29.52 12.55 37.55
CA ASN A 160 29.99 12.06 38.86
C ASN A 160 31.25 11.17 38.75
N ASP A 161 31.92 11.16 37.59
CA ASP A 161 33.13 10.38 37.36
C ASP A 161 34.37 11.29 37.39
N VAL A 162 35.11 11.21 38.50
CA VAL A 162 36.33 11.99 38.70
C VAL A 162 37.54 11.44 37.94
N ASN A 163 37.42 10.26 37.33
CA ASN A 163 38.51 9.58 36.62
C ASN A 163 38.39 9.68 35.09
N SER A 164 37.26 10.19 34.58
CA SER A 164 36.99 10.31 33.16
C SER A 164 36.61 11.74 32.77
N ASN A 165 37.21 12.23 31.68
CA ASN A 165 36.79 13.45 30.98
C ASN A 165 36.05 13.12 29.68
N ALA A 166 35.38 11.96 29.64
CA ALA A 166 34.58 11.53 28.49
C ALA A 166 33.09 11.66 28.79
N MET A 167 32.31 11.88 27.73
CA MET A 167 30.85 11.84 27.74
C MET A 167 30.40 10.76 26.76
N GLU A 168 29.38 9.99 27.11
CA GLU A 168 28.77 9.03 26.18
C GLU A 168 27.65 9.73 25.38
N ILE A 169 27.71 9.62 24.05
CA ILE A 169 26.65 10.11 23.17
C ILE A 169 26.12 8.93 22.37
N GLY A 170 24.81 8.71 22.46
CA GLY A 170 24.08 7.73 21.66
C GLY A 170 22.95 8.37 20.86
N ALA A 171 22.32 7.57 20.02
CA ALA A 171 21.15 7.96 19.24
C ALA A 171 20.23 6.76 19.02
N THR A 172 18.93 7.01 18.94
CA THR A 172 17.91 5.99 18.68
C THR A 172 16.98 6.46 17.58
N ALA A 173 16.51 5.53 16.75
CA ALA A 173 15.52 5.80 15.72
C ALA A 173 14.54 4.65 15.59
N VAL A 174 13.26 4.96 15.40
CA VAL A 174 12.22 3.99 15.06
C VAL A 174 11.80 4.24 13.63
N ALA A 175 11.79 3.19 12.82
CA ALA A 175 11.22 3.24 11.47
C ALA A 175 10.20 2.12 11.30
N GLY A 176 9.20 2.36 10.46
CA GLY A 176 8.19 1.36 10.11
C GLY A 176 8.01 1.25 8.61
N PHE A 177 7.56 0.07 8.20
CA PHE A 177 7.14 -0.22 6.84
C PHE A 177 5.63 -0.10 6.73
N GLY A 178 5.18 0.83 5.91
CA GLY A 178 3.82 0.85 5.39
C GLY A 178 3.84 0.41 3.94
N SER A 179 2.82 -0.29 3.51
CA SER A 179 2.56 -0.45 2.08
C SER A 179 1.13 0.00 1.80
N SER A 180 0.96 0.72 0.70
CA SER A 180 -0.30 1.29 0.27
C SER A 180 -0.59 0.86 -1.17
N VAL A 181 -1.84 0.54 -1.48
CA VAL A 181 -2.26 0.23 -2.86
C VAL A 181 -2.99 1.45 -3.42
N CYS A 182 -2.41 2.06 -4.45
CA CYS A 182 -2.98 3.23 -5.14
C CYS A 182 -3.86 2.82 -6.35
N GLU A 183 -4.56 3.78 -6.97
CA GLU A 183 -5.42 3.55 -8.17
C GLU A 183 -6.51 2.49 -7.99
N TYR A 184 -7.04 2.45 -6.78
CA TYR A 184 -7.85 1.34 -6.33
C TYR A 184 -9.35 1.65 -6.34
N THR A 185 -10.16 0.63 -6.63
CA THR A 185 -11.63 0.77 -6.64
C THR A 185 -12.15 0.54 -5.22
N PRO A 186 -12.95 1.46 -4.62
CA PRO A 186 -13.35 1.41 -3.21
C PRO A 186 -14.31 0.23 -2.90
N MET A 187 -13.82 -1.00 -2.97
CA MET A 187 -14.58 -2.21 -2.79
C MET A 187 -13.75 -3.37 -2.23
N PHE A 188 -14.44 -4.23 -1.49
CA PHE A 188 -13.90 -5.49 -0.99
C PHE A 188 -14.77 -6.65 -1.43
N ILE A 189 -14.18 -7.84 -1.45
CA ILE A 189 -14.83 -9.11 -1.73
C ILE A 189 -14.50 -10.05 -0.59
N CYS A 190 -15.51 -10.78 -0.12
CA CYS A 190 -15.28 -11.88 0.80
C CYS A 190 -14.62 -13.03 0.07
N ASN A 191 -13.48 -13.48 0.61
CA ASN A 191 -12.71 -14.59 0.06
C ASN A 191 -13.64 -15.75 -0.33
N PRO A 192 -13.74 -16.08 -1.64
CA PRO A 192 -14.63 -17.13 -2.11
C PRO A 192 -14.06 -18.54 -1.87
N TYR A 193 -12.78 -18.64 -1.51
CA TYR A 193 -12.10 -19.90 -1.20
C TYR A 193 -12.13 -20.17 0.30
N ASN A 194 -11.85 -21.42 0.65
CA ASN A 194 -11.80 -21.83 2.06
C ASN A 194 -10.51 -21.36 2.76
N ASP A 195 -9.45 -21.09 1.99
CA ASP A 195 -8.14 -20.62 2.43
C ASP A 195 -7.42 -19.89 1.28
N MET A 196 -6.29 -19.27 1.60
CA MET A 196 -5.45 -18.54 0.65
C MET A 196 -4.63 -19.45 -0.29
N ASP A 197 -4.37 -20.69 0.11
CA ASP A 197 -3.61 -21.64 -0.72
C ASP A 197 -4.43 -22.09 -1.94
N LYS A 198 -5.74 -22.31 -1.75
CA LYS A 198 -6.68 -22.60 -2.83
C LYS A 198 -6.89 -21.42 -3.75
N LEU A 199 -6.85 -20.21 -3.20
CA LEU A 199 -6.88 -18.98 -3.98
C LEU A 199 -5.62 -18.86 -4.86
N ALA A 200 -4.44 -19.17 -4.32
CA ALA A 200 -3.19 -19.18 -5.09
C ALA A 200 -3.15 -20.31 -6.15
N GLU A 201 -3.69 -21.49 -5.83
CA GLU A 201 -3.82 -22.61 -6.77
C GLU A 201 -4.73 -22.26 -7.96
N ALA A 202 -5.84 -21.55 -7.72
CA ALA A 202 -6.75 -21.06 -8.76
C ALA A 202 -6.09 -20.05 -9.73
N MET A 203 -4.94 -19.50 -9.37
CA MET A 203 -4.15 -18.61 -10.23
C MET A 203 -3.14 -19.35 -11.12
N GLY A 204 -3.02 -20.68 -10.98
CA GLY A 204 -2.08 -21.49 -11.75
C GLY A 204 -2.51 -21.72 -13.22
N GLY A 205 -1.57 -21.59 -14.15
CA GLY A 205 -1.79 -21.89 -15.58
C GLY A 205 -2.36 -20.73 -16.39
N ASP A 206 -3.08 -21.04 -17.47
CA ASP A 206 -3.80 -20.05 -18.32
C ASP A 206 -5.32 -20.02 -18.06
N GLU A 207 -5.85 -21.04 -17.39
CA GLU A 207 -7.25 -21.11 -17.01
C GLU A 207 -7.49 -20.21 -15.79
N ARG A 208 -8.59 -19.47 -15.79
CA ARG A 208 -8.93 -18.51 -14.74
C ARG A 208 -10.40 -18.61 -14.40
N ASP A 209 -10.68 -18.76 -13.11
CA ASP A 209 -12.04 -18.91 -12.60
C ASP A 209 -12.85 -17.63 -12.83
N MET A 210 -14.06 -17.80 -13.36
CA MET A 210 -15.04 -16.73 -13.37
C MET A 210 -15.68 -16.58 -12.00
N MET A 211 -15.99 -15.34 -11.62
CA MET A 211 -16.69 -15.01 -10.40
C MET A 211 -17.91 -14.12 -10.66
N ILE A 212 -18.99 -14.41 -9.94
CA ILE A 212 -20.20 -13.61 -9.86
C ILE A 212 -20.22 -12.93 -8.49
N LEU A 213 -19.83 -11.66 -8.47
CA LEU A 213 -19.85 -10.85 -7.26
C LEU A 213 -21.28 -10.37 -7.02
N LYS A 214 -21.90 -10.90 -5.97
CA LYS A 214 -23.25 -10.49 -5.57
C LYS A 214 -23.16 -9.42 -4.50
N LYS A 215 -23.87 -8.31 -4.72
CA LYS A 215 -23.93 -7.27 -3.71
C LYS A 215 -24.61 -7.82 -2.46
N GLN A 216 -24.04 -7.53 -1.29
CA GLN A 216 -24.77 -7.74 -0.04
C GLN A 216 -25.92 -6.70 0.01
N ASN A 217 -27.16 -7.17 -0.09
CA ASN A 217 -28.35 -6.35 0.11
C ASN A 217 -28.66 -6.29 1.62
N GLY A 218 -28.32 -5.17 2.26
CA GLY A 218 -28.37 -4.98 3.72
C GLY A 218 -29.67 -5.42 4.41
N GLY A 219 -29.58 -5.66 5.72
CA GLY A 219 -30.69 -6.06 6.59
C GLY A 219 -30.17 -6.46 7.97
N ASN A 220 -31.05 -6.52 8.99
CA ASN A 220 -30.64 -6.72 10.39
C ASN A 220 -29.82 -8.00 10.68
N ASN A 221 -29.83 -8.98 9.77
CA ASN A 221 -29.08 -10.25 9.87
C ASN A 221 -28.26 -10.56 8.60
N ALA A 222 -28.02 -9.57 7.76
CA ALA A 222 -27.47 -9.79 6.44
C ALA A 222 -25.94 -9.85 6.52
N GLN A 223 -25.41 -11.06 6.70
CA GLN A 223 -23.98 -11.31 6.83
C GLN A 223 -23.32 -11.45 5.45
N TYR A 224 -22.15 -10.85 5.31
CA TYR A 224 -21.29 -11.03 4.15
C TYR A 224 -20.75 -12.46 4.11
N GLY A 225 -21.04 -13.19 3.04
CA GLY A 225 -20.54 -14.54 2.80
C GLY A 225 -19.57 -14.61 1.63
N PRO A 226 -18.90 -15.76 1.43
CA PRO A 226 -18.01 -16.01 0.29
C PRO A 226 -18.62 -15.54 -1.05
N GLY A 227 -17.87 -14.72 -1.77
CA GLY A 227 -18.31 -14.12 -3.05
C GLY A 227 -19.34 -13.00 -2.98
N ASN A 228 -19.65 -12.49 -1.78
CA ASN A 228 -20.25 -11.17 -1.66
C ASN A 228 -19.22 -10.07 -1.81
N TYR A 229 -19.65 -8.94 -2.38
CA TYR A 229 -18.86 -7.71 -2.38
C TYR A 229 -19.56 -6.61 -1.59
N GLY A 230 -18.76 -5.69 -1.08
CA GLY A 230 -19.18 -4.46 -0.42
C GLY A 230 -18.26 -3.30 -0.79
N PHE A 231 -18.58 -2.11 -0.27
CA PHE A 231 -17.81 -0.90 -0.57
C PHE A 231 -16.91 -0.53 0.60
N LEU A 232 -15.79 0.09 0.26
CA LEU A 232 -14.89 0.74 1.20
C LEU A 232 -15.23 2.23 1.24
N LYS A 233 -14.91 2.88 2.35
CA LYS A 233 -14.91 4.35 2.35
C LYS A 233 -13.85 4.85 1.40
N THR A 234 -14.08 6.02 0.84
CA THR A 234 -13.05 6.77 0.13
C THR A 234 -12.02 7.31 1.13
N PRO A 235 -10.76 7.60 0.76
CA PRO A 235 -9.75 8.04 1.73
C PRO A 235 -10.05 9.39 2.40
N ASP A 236 -10.88 10.23 1.78
CA ASP A 236 -11.44 11.45 2.38
C ASP A 236 -12.57 11.16 3.40
N GLY A 237 -12.85 9.88 3.64
CA GLY A 237 -13.83 9.40 4.62
C GLY A 237 -15.27 9.38 4.10
N SER A 238 -15.50 9.67 2.82
CA SER A 238 -16.84 9.60 2.24
C SER A 238 -17.29 8.15 2.05
N GLY A 239 -18.53 7.88 2.48
CA GLY A 239 -19.25 6.65 2.15
C GLY A 239 -20.39 6.89 1.16
N ALA A 240 -20.44 8.07 0.54
CA ALA A 240 -21.56 8.48 -0.28
C ALA A 240 -21.54 7.79 -1.65
N THR A 241 -22.70 7.35 -2.09
CA THR A 241 -22.90 6.66 -3.38
C THR A 241 -22.35 7.41 -4.59
N PRO A 242 -22.57 8.75 -4.75
CA PRO A 242 -22.06 9.48 -5.90
C PRO A 242 -20.53 9.42 -6.00
N ASP A 243 -19.84 9.62 -4.87
CA ASP A 243 -18.38 9.65 -4.78
C ASP A 243 -17.79 8.27 -5.10
N ILE A 244 -18.35 7.21 -4.49
CA ILE A 244 -17.98 5.84 -4.78
C ILE A 244 -18.22 5.55 -6.27
N THR A 245 -19.38 5.88 -6.83
CA THR A 245 -19.70 5.60 -8.24
C THR A 245 -18.76 6.35 -9.19
N GLU A 246 -18.37 7.57 -8.86
CA GLU A 246 -17.41 8.37 -9.63
C GLU A 246 -16.00 7.74 -9.60
N MET A 247 -15.55 7.24 -8.44
CA MET A 247 -14.29 6.49 -8.36
C MET A 247 -14.32 5.21 -9.21
N PHE A 248 -15.46 4.51 -9.23
CA PHE A 248 -15.65 3.41 -10.16
C PHE A 248 -15.60 3.89 -11.62
N ALA A 249 -16.17 5.05 -11.96
CA ALA A 249 -16.11 5.58 -13.33
C ALA A 249 -14.68 5.97 -13.75
N SER A 250 -13.85 6.43 -12.81
CA SER A 250 -12.49 6.89 -13.08
C SER A 250 -11.60 5.84 -13.75
N THR A 251 -10.67 6.32 -14.56
CA THR A 251 -9.66 5.46 -15.22
C THR A 251 -8.52 5.13 -14.26
N ARG A 252 -8.13 6.08 -13.41
CA ARG A 252 -7.09 5.96 -12.38
C ARG A 252 -7.48 6.85 -11.19
N PRO A 253 -8.14 6.29 -10.16
CA PRO A 253 -8.44 7.04 -8.95
C PRO A 253 -7.13 7.48 -8.25
N GLU A 254 -6.90 8.76 -7.98
CA GLU A 254 -5.70 9.23 -7.23
C GLU A 254 -5.85 8.97 -5.72
N VAL A 255 -6.16 7.73 -5.34
CA VAL A 255 -6.40 7.32 -3.96
C VAL A 255 -5.57 6.09 -3.61
N CYS A 256 -5.02 6.09 -2.40
CA CYS A 256 -4.25 4.97 -1.88
C CYS A 256 -4.92 4.44 -0.60
N TYR A 257 -5.04 3.12 -0.52
CA TYR A 257 -5.52 2.41 0.65
C TYR A 257 -4.34 1.77 1.36
N ALA A 258 -4.30 1.90 2.68
CA ALA A 258 -3.28 1.21 3.46
C ALA A 258 -3.52 -0.31 3.38
N GLN A 259 -2.46 -1.09 3.14
CA GLN A 259 -2.57 -2.56 3.08
C GLN A 259 -2.91 -3.18 4.43
N ASN A 260 -2.63 -2.48 5.53
CA ASN A 260 -2.84 -2.97 6.90
C ASN A 260 -4.31 -2.96 7.35
N GLY A 261 -5.21 -2.40 6.54
CA GLY A 261 -6.64 -2.46 6.80
C GLY A 261 -7.42 -1.45 5.98
N VAL A 262 -8.66 -1.82 5.67
CA VAL A 262 -9.58 -0.96 4.93
C VAL A 262 -10.81 -0.68 5.77
N GLU A 263 -11.28 0.57 5.73
CA GLU A 263 -12.55 0.93 6.37
C GLU A 263 -13.71 0.58 5.45
N THR A 264 -14.58 -0.31 5.91
CA THR A 264 -15.81 -0.63 5.20
C THR A 264 -16.77 0.57 5.21
N SER A 265 -17.51 0.77 4.12
CA SER A 265 -18.64 1.69 4.03
C SER A 265 -19.95 0.90 4.03
N PRO A 266 -20.41 0.43 5.20
CA PRO A 266 -21.63 -0.34 5.29
C PRO A 266 -22.85 0.57 5.25
N GLY A 267 -23.88 0.06 4.59
CA GLY A 267 -25.11 0.77 4.33
C GLY A 267 -25.71 0.25 3.03
N ASN A 268 -26.97 0.61 2.77
CA ASN A 268 -27.58 0.29 1.48
C ASN A 268 -27.08 1.27 0.41
N VAL A 269 -25.79 1.20 0.06
CA VAL A 269 -25.21 1.95 -1.06
C VAL A 269 -25.87 1.44 -2.34
N PRO A 270 -26.66 2.24 -3.08
CA PRO A 270 -27.22 1.83 -4.36
C PRO A 270 -26.14 1.31 -5.33
N PRO A 271 -26.54 0.49 -6.32
CA PRO A 271 -25.60 -0.10 -7.27
C PRO A 271 -24.74 0.96 -7.97
N VAL A 272 -23.44 0.70 -8.06
CA VAL A 272 -22.45 1.56 -8.75
C VAL A 272 -22.33 1.21 -10.24
N ASN A 273 -23.34 0.53 -10.79
CA ASN A 273 -23.33 -0.01 -12.15
C ASN A 273 -23.08 1.08 -13.20
N ASP A 274 -23.57 2.31 -12.97
CA ASP A 274 -23.34 3.42 -13.89
C ASP A 274 -21.85 3.74 -14.04
N GLY A 275 -21.08 3.69 -12.96
CA GLY A 275 -19.63 3.90 -12.98
C GLY A 275 -18.85 2.70 -13.52
N ILE A 276 -19.35 1.48 -13.38
CA ILE A 276 -18.72 0.31 -14.01
C ILE A 276 -18.97 0.31 -15.53
N ASN A 277 -20.20 0.61 -15.93
CA ASN A 277 -20.70 0.43 -17.29
C ASN A 277 -20.15 1.44 -18.30
N VAL A 278 -19.56 2.57 -17.85
CA VAL A 278 -18.83 3.46 -18.77
C VAL A 278 -17.67 2.76 -19.47
N ARG A 279 -17.04 1.74 -18.85
CA ARG A 279 -15.99 0.89 -19.47
C ARG A 279 -16.51 0.14 -20.69
N PHE A 280 -17.82 -0.10 -20.72
CA PHE A 280 -18.54 -0.77 -21.78
C PHE A 280 -19.21 0.22 -22.74
N ASP A 281 -18.84 1.50 -22.75
CA ASP A 281 -19.48 2.53 -23.60
C ASP A 281 -20.97 2.75 -23.27
N ILE A 282 -21.40 2.34 -22.07
CA ILE A 282 -22.78 2.52 -21.58
C ILE A 282 -22.76 3.62 -20.52
N TYR A 283 -23.32 4.77 -20.87
CA TYR A 283 -23.39 5.94 -19.99
C TYR A 283 -24.81 6.13 -19.46
N PRO A 284 -24.98 6.55 -18.19
CA PRO A 284 -26.29 6.91 -17.67
C PRO A 284 -26.85 8.13 -18.41
N ASN A 285 -28.18 8.20 -18.49
CA ASN A 285 -28.86 9.34 -19.09
C ASN A 285 -28.54 10.64 -18.34
N GLY A 286 -28.44 11.76 -19.08
CA GLY A 286 -28.26 13.09 -18.49
C GLY A 286 -26.82 13.58 -18.39
N ASN A 287 -25.88 13.01 -19.15
CA ASN A 287 -24.47 13.43 -19.22
C ASN A 287 -23.76 13.47 -17.85
N LYS A 288 -24.12 12.55 -16.93
CA LYS A 288 -23.54 12.52 -15.58
C LYS A 288 -22.03 12.24 -15.60
N TYR A 289 -21.56 11.45 -16.56
CA TYR A 289 -20.15 11.15 -16.77
C TYR A 289 -19.75 11.60 -18.18
N ASP A 290 -18.77 12.50 -18.27
CA ASP A 290 -18.21 12.94 -19.54
C ASP A 290 -17.27 11.85 -20.11
N PRO A 291 -17.53 11.31 -21.31
CA PRO A 291 -16.65 10.34 -21.96
C PRO A 291 -15.21 10.83 -22.20
N ALA A 292 -14.96 12.15 -22.22
CA ALA A 292 -13.61 12.68 -22.29
C ALA A 292 -12.81 12.48 -20.99
N ILE A 293 -13.49 12.44 -19.85
CA ILE A 293 -12.91 12.25 -18.51
C ILE A 293 -12.96 10.77 -18.11
N TYR A 294 -14.06 10.10 -18.45
CA TYR A 294 -14.38 8.72 -18.08
C TYR A 294 -14.48 7.79 -19.29
N PRO A 295 -13.46 7.72 -20.16
CA PRO A 295 -13.57 7.03 -21.46
C PRO A 295 -13.88 5.53 -21.33
N PRO A 296 -14.54 4.94 -22.35
CA PRO A 296 -14.72 3.50 -22.45
C PRO A 296 -13.39 2.77 -22.69
N ALA A 297 -13.38 1.46 -22.47
CA ALA A 297 -12.24 0.60 -22.74
C ALA A 297 -11.93 0.49 -24.25
N PRO A 298 -10.69 0.16 -24.64
CA PRO A 298 -10.32 -0.04 -26.04
C PRO A 298 -11.08 -1.20 -26.71
N ASN A 299 -11.50 -2.19 -25.92
CA ASN A 299 -12.42 -3.24 -26.33
C ASN A 299 -13.67 -3.20 -25.45
N VAL A 300 -14.83 -3.08 -26.10
CA VAL A 300 -16.14 -2.99 -25.46
C VAL A 300 -17.06 -4.19 -25.75
N ILE A 301 -16.60 -5.32 -26.29
CA ILE A 301 -17.47 -6.48 -26.55
C ILE A 301 -18.27 -6.86 -25.28
N LYS A 302 -19.59 -6.97 -25.44
CA LYS A 302 -20.56 -7.21 -24.36
C LYS A 302 -21.79 -8.01 -24.81
N GLY A 303 -21.83 -8.47 -26.06
CA GLY A 303 -22.99 -9.19 -26.61
C GLY A 303 -24.20 -8.31 -26.86
N MET A 304 -24.01 -7.01 -27.12
CA MET A 304 -25.12 -6.06 -27.33
C MET A 304 -25.00 -5.29 -28.65
N SER A 305 -26.15 -5.02 -29.26
CA SER A 305 -26.24 -4.20 -30.48
C SER A 305 -26.49 -2.75 -30.13
N VAL A 306 -25.92 -1.84 -30.93
CA VAL A 306 -26.21 -0.41 -30.82
C VAL A 306 -27.67 -0.17 -31.19
N LYS A 307 -28.46 0.31 -30.24
CA LYS A 307 -29.85 0.74 -30.44
C LYS A 307 -29.93 2.13 -31.05
N LYS A 308 -29.07 3.03 -30.58
CA LYS A 308 -28.98 4.42 -31.03
C LYS A 308 -27.53 4.86 -30.98
N SER A 309 -27.04 5.47 -32.06
CA SER A 309 -25.71 6.08 -32.12
C SER A 309 -25.80 7.60 -31.93
N GLY A 310 -24.69 8.23 -31.52
CA GLY A 310 -24.55 9.68 -31.31
C GLY A 310 -24.82 10.15 -29.87
N LYS A 311 -25.28 11.40 -29.69
CA LYS A 311 -25.41 12.12 -28.40
C LYS A 311 -26.30 11.46 -27.31
N ASN A 312 -26.98 10.36 -27.63
CA ASN A 312 -27.77 9.57 -26.69
C ASN A 312 -27.55 8.10 -27.01
N CYS A 313 -26.28 7.70 -27.03
CA CYS A 313 -25.93 6.35 -27.37
C CYS A 313 -26.57 5.36 -26.42
N SER A 314 -27.14 4.29 -26.96
CA SER A 314 -27.70 3.22 -26.16
C SER A 314 -27.50 1.88 -26.85
N TYR A 315 -27.42 0.86 -26.01
CA TYR A 315 -27.24 -0.53 -26.41
C TYR A 315 -28.46 -1.33 -25.98
N GLU A 316 -28.80 -2.39 -26.73
CA GLU A 316 -29.86 -3.32 -26.36
C GLU A 316 -29.47 -4.77 -26.61
N THR A 317 -30.13 -5.68 -25.92
CA THR A 317 -30.00 -7.11 -26.17
C THR A 317 -30.48 -7.40 -27.60
N PRO A 318 -29.65 -8.03 -28.46
CA PRO A 318 -30.01 -8.32 -29.83
C PRO A 318 -31.21 -9.28 -29.90
N LYS A 319 -32.05 -9.12 -30.93
CA LYS A 319 -33.30 -9.88 -31.10
C LYS A 319 -33.39 -10.46 -32.50
N GLY A 320 -34.24 -11.48 -32.67
CA GLY A 320 -34.49 -12.09 -33.97
C GLY A 320 -33.23 -12.69 -34.58
N ALA A 321 -32.99 -12.45 -35.87
CA ALA A 321 -31.84 -12.99 -36.60
C ALA A 321 -30.47 -12.52 -36.05
N ASP A 322 -30.44 -11.37 -35.38
CA ASP A 322 -29.20 -10.80 -34.85
C ASP A 322 -28.79 -11.41 -33.50
N ALA A 323 -29.68 -12.12 -32.80
CA ALA A 323 -29.36 -12.76 -31.51
C ALA A 323 -28.19 -13.77 -31.60
N SER A 324 -27.94 -14.33 -32.79
CA SER A 324 -26.84 -15.27 -33.04
C SER A 324 -25.50 -14.61 -33.42
N LYS A 325 -25.48 -13.28 -33.59
CA LYS A 325 -24.33 -12.53 -34.14
C LYS A 325 -23.55 -11.71 -33.11
N TYR A 326 -24.01 -11.71 -31.86
CA TYR A 326 -23.42 -10.96 -30.75
C TYR A 326 -23.32 -11.90 -29.56
N MET A 327 -22.16 -11.96 -28.93
CA MET A 327 -21.95 -12.83 -27.78
C MET A 327 -21.04 -12.13 -26.78
N ALA A 328 -21.53 -11.95 -25.55
CA ALA A 328 -20.67 -11.58 -24.42
C ALA A 328 -19.67 -12.70 -24.15
N MET A 329 -18.56 -12.40 -23.49
CA MET A 329 -17.64 -13.45 -23.05
C MET A 329 -18.40 -14.48 -22.20
N PRO A 330 -18.51 -15.75 -22.65
CA PRO A 330 -19.37 -16.72 -22.00
C PRO A 330 -18.99 -16.93 -20.55
N ARG A 331 -19.98 -17.20 -19.70
CA ARG A 331 -19.73 -17.66 -18.35
C ARG A 331 -19.17 -19.08 -18.35
N ASP A 332 -18.56 -19.47 -17.24
CA ASP A 332 -18.12 -20.86 -17.07
C ASP A 332 -19.30 -21.80 -17.22
N THR A 333 -19.09 -22.90 -17.94
CA THR A 333 -20.15 -23.85 -18.27
C THR A 333 -20.78 -24.44 -17.01
N CYS A 334 -19.98 -24.62 -15.96
CA CYS A 334 -20.46 -25.06 -14.66
C CYS A 334 -21.39 -24.02 -14.01
N LEU A 335 -21.15 -22.72 -14.18
CA LEU A 335 -21.96 -21.64 -13.59
C LEU A 335 -23.32 -21.58 -14.28
N ILE A 336 -23.34 -21.78 -15.60
CA ILE A 336 -24.58 -21.85 -16.39
C ILE A 336 -25.39 -23.10 -16.00
N GLY A 337 -24.70 -24.23 -15.81
CA GLY A 337 -25.33 -25.51 -15.47
C GLY A 337 -25.68 -25.68 -13.98
N GLY A 338 -25.24 -24.77 -13.10
CA GLY A 338 -25.37 -24.92 -11.65
C GLY A 338 -24.59 -26.11 -11.08
N THR A 339 -23.47 -26.47 -11.71
CA THR A 339 -22.68 -27.67 -11.39
C THR A 339 -21.27 -27.37 -10.89
N CYS A 340 -20.90 -26.10 -10.68
CA CYS A 340 -19.58 -25.76 -10.16
C CYS A 340 -19.35 -26.43 -8.81
N ALA A 341 -18.28 -27.23 -8.74
CA ALA A 341 -17.92 -28.04 -7.57
C ALA A 341 -17.11 -27.24 -6.53
N ALA A 342 -16.67 -26.02 -6.85
CA ALA A 342 -15.78 -25.23 -6.02
C ALA A 342 -16.51 -24.59 -4.82
N THR A 343 -16.17 -25.08 -3.63
CA THR A 343 -16.17 -24.34 -2.34
C THR A 343 -17.42 -23.51 -2.02
N GLY A 344 -18.59 -24.14 -1.96
CA GLY A 344 -19.72 -23.63 -1.18
C GLY A 344 -20.31 -22.28 -1.63
N SER A 345 -20.00 -21.80 -2.84
CA SER A 345 -20.61 -20.60 -3.41
C SER A 345 -21.13 -20.86 -4.82
N ASP A 346 -22.38 -20.48 -5.09
CA ASP A 346 -23.03 -20.50 -6.41
C ASP A 346 -22.47 -19.45 -7.38
N ARG A 347 -21.21 -19.04 -7.16
CA ARG A 347 -20.65 -17.76 -7.58
C ARG A 347 -19.25 -17.88 -8.14
N LEU A 348 -18.57 -19.01 -7.92
CA LEU A 348 -17.24 -19.28 -8.43
C LEU A 348 -17.33 -20.38 -9.49
N GLY A 349 -16.71 -20.10 -10.64
CA GLY A 349 -16.60 -21.03 -11.75
C GLY A 349 -15.34 -21.90 -11.66
N ASP A 350 -14.97 -22.47 -12.80
CA ASP A 350 -13.84 -23.39 -12.98
C ASP A 350 -12.92 -22.99 -14.14
N GLY A 351 -13.16 -21.82 -14.75
CA GLY A 351 -12.44 -21.32 -15.91
C GLY A 351 -12.77 -22.01 -17.24
N ALA A 352 -13.69 -22.99 -17.22
CA ALA A 352 -14.11 -23.73 -18.40
C ALA A 352 -15.27 -23.02 -19.10
N TRP A 353 -14.94 -22.10 -20.02
CA TRP A 353 -15.91 -21.37 -20.85
C TRP A 353 -15.89 -21.79 -22.31
N ASN A 354 -17.01 -21.56 -23.00
CA ASN A 354 -17.18 -21.99 -24.39
C ASN A 354 -16.46 -21.04 -25.39
N ARG A 355 -15.13 -21.17 -25.44
CA ARG A 355 -14.22 -20.43 -26.34
C ARG A 355 -14.62 -20.58 -27.81
N SER A 356 -14.97 -21.80 -28.22
CA SER A 356 -15.34 -22.09 -29.61
C SER A 356 -16.59 -21.35 -30.05
N ALA A 357 -17.64 -21.31 -29.21
CA ALA A 357 -18.87 -20.58 -29.51
C ALA A 357 -18.59 -19.07 -29.60
N TYR A 358 -17.90 -18.52 -28.60
CA TYR A 358 -17.50 -17.10 -28.60
C TYR A 358 -16.73 -16.72 -29.85
N TRP A 359 -15.69 -17.50 -30.17
CA TRP A 359 -14.84 -17.23 -31.32
C TRP A 359 -15.60 -17.33 -32.64
N SER A 360 -16.48 -18.32 -32.78
CA SER A 360 -17.30 -18.47 -34.00
C SER A 360 -18.27 -17.31 -34.25
N VAL A 361 -18.75 -16.66 -33.17
CA VAL A 361 -19.68 -15.53 -33.26
C VAL A 361 -18.95 -14.20 -33.45
N ASN A 362 -17.91 -13.97 -32.65
CA ASN A 362 -17.21 -12.68 -32.61
C ASN A 362 -15.98 -12.61 -33.52
N HIS A 363 -15.50 -13.72 -34.06
CA HIS A 363 -14.34 -13.79 -34.97
C HIS A 363 -14.56 -14.78 -36.14
N PRO A 364 -15.70 -14.72 -36.86
CA PRO A 364 -16.09 -15.75 -37.82
C PRO A 364 -15.12 -15.90 -39.02
N SER A 365 -14.34 -14.87 -39.33
CA SER A 365 -13.36 -14.84 -40.42
C SER A 365 -11.92 -15.13 -39.97
N THR A 366 -11.69 -15.34 -38.68
CA THR A 366 -10.35 -15.45 -38.09
C THR A 366 -10.20 -16.79 -37.40
N ALA A 367 -9.15 -17.55 -37.73
CA ALA A 367 -8.85 -18.78 -37.01
C ALA A 367 -8.39 -18.47 -35.57
N TRP A 368 -8.51 -19.45 -34.66
CA TRP A 368 -7.97 -19.29 -33.31
C TRP A 368 -6.46 -18.96 -33.39
N PRO A 369 -5.98 -17.90 -32.74
CA PRO A 369 -4.58 -17.47 -32.85
C PRO A 369 -3.65 -18.49 -32.20
N GLY A 370 -2.52 -18.81 -32.85
CA GLY A 370 -1.52 -19.73 -32.29
C GLY A 370 -0.81 -19.18 -31.04
N GLU A 371 -0.94 -17.89 -30.78
CA GLU A 371 -0.39 -17.18 -29.61
C GLU A 371 -1.24 -17.38 -28.35
N LEU A 372 -2.52 -17.72 -28.52
CA LEU A 372 -3.43 -18.00 -27.43
C LEU A 372 -3.45 -19.50 -27.16
N SER A 373 -3.24 -19.90 -25.91
CA SER A 373 -3.35 -21.31 -25.52
C SER A 373 -4.78 -21.82 -25.74
N ALA A 374 -4.95 -23.14 -25.88
CA ALA A 374 -6.26 -23.74 -26.05
C ALA A 374 -7.20 -23.46 -24.85
N ASN A 375 -6.60 -23.20 -23.68
CA ASN A 375 -7.30 -22.88 -22.43
C ASN A 375 -7.22 -21.39 -22.09
N ALA A 376 -6.95 -20.51 -23.06
CA ALA A 376 -6.73 -19.10 -22.80
C ALA A 376 -7.84 -18.47 -21.96
N SER A 377 -7.44 -17.64 -20.99
CA SER A 377 -8.35 -16.90 -20.13
C SER A 377 -9.14 -15.86 -20.94
N ARG A 378 -10.27 -15.37 -20.40
CA ARG A 378 -11.02 -14.28 -21.06
C ARG A 378 -10.19 -13.02 -21.15
N TYR A 379 -9.36 -12.74 -20.13
CA TYR A 379 -8.45 -11.61 -20.15
C TYR A 379 -7.35 -11.75 -21.23
N GLN A 380 -6.81 -12.94 -21.45
CA GLN A 380 -5.85 -13.19 -22.54
C GLN A 380 -6.51 -12.97 -23.92
N VAL A 381 -7.74 -13.46 -24.11
CA VAL A 381 -8.52 -13.19 -25.33
C VAL A 381 -8.78 -11.69 -25.50
N TYR A 382 -9.17 -11.00 -24.43
CA TYR A 382 -9.37 -9.55 -24.44
C TYR A 382 -8.10 -8.78 -24.85
N GLN A 383 -6.94 -9.15 -24.31
CA GLN A 383 -5.67 -8.53 -24.68
C GLN A 383 -5.36 -8.73 -26.17
N TRP A 384 -5.60 -9.94 -26.69
CA TRP A 384 -5.43 -10.23 -28.11
C TRP A 384 -6.38 -9.38 -28.98
N GLU A 385 -7.65 -9.27 -28.60
CA GLU A 385 -8.66 -8.48 -29.32
C GLU A 385 -8.32 -6.99 -29.34
N VAL A 386 -7.76 -6.45 -28.25
CA VAL A 386 -7.27 -5.06 -28.19
C VAL A 386 -6.13 -4.83 -29.18
N GLY A 387 -5.25 -5.82 -29.38
CA GLY A 387 -4.20 -5.79 -30.40
C GLY A 387 -4.71 -5.97 -31.84
N HIS A 388 -5.92 -6.50 -32.02
CA HIS A 388 -6.51 -6.84 -33.32
C HIS A 388 -7.93 -6.26 -33.49
N PRO A 389 -8.12 -4.93 -33.37
CA PRO A 389 -9.44 -4.31 -33.30
C PRO A 389 -10.26 -4.43 -34.59
N THR A 390 -9.66 -4.85 -35.70
CA THR A 390 -10.33 -5.11 -36.99
C THR A 390 -10.71 -6.58 -37.19
N SER A 391 -10.19 -7.49 -36.35
CA SER A 391 -10.65 -8.87 -36.30
C SER A 391 -11.87 -8.91 -35.39
N HIS A 392 -13.05 -8.74 -35.98
CA HIS A 392 -14.30 -8.87 -35.26
C HIS A 392 -15.44 -9.29 -36.19
N GLY A 393 -16.50 -9.84 -35.61
CA GLY A 393 -17.75 -10.20 -36.27
C GLY A 393 -18.67 -8.99 -36.37
N THR A 394 -19.95 -9.20 -36.08
CA THR A 394 -20.95 -8.12 -36.18
C THR A 394 -20.78 -7.10 -35.06
N GLU A 395 -20.47 -7.55 -33.85
CA GLU A 395 -20.12 -6.66 -32.74
C GLU A 395 -18.71 -6.12 -32.94
N ALA A 396 -18.58 -4.79 -33.00
CA ALA A 396 -17.28 -4.15 -33.10
C ALA A 396 -16.53 -4.25 -31.77
N THR A 397 -15.21 -4.50 -31.85
CA THR A 397 -14.33 -4.47 -30.67
C THR A 397 -14.32 -3.08 -30.05
N GLN A 398 -14.15 -2.02 -30.86
CA GLN A 398 -14.07 -0.65 -30.38
C GLN A 398 -15.43 -0.04 -30.04
N PRO A 399 -15.49 0.91 -29.08
CA PRO A 399 -16.71 1.64 -28.75
C PRO A 399 -17.29 2.33 -29.98
N GLN A 400 -18.61 2.28 -30.11
CA GLN A 400 -19.33 2.81 -31.27
C GLN A 400 -19.79 4.25 -31.07
N CYS A 401 -19.76 4.74 -29.82
CA CYS A 401 -20.37 6.01 -29.48
C CYS A 401 -19.39 7.03 -28.93
N ASN A 402 -18.37 6.58 -28.21
CA ASN A 402 -17.37 7.45 -27.61
C ASN A 402 -15.96 6.98 -28.00
N SER A 403 -14.98 7.87 -27.89
CA SER A 403 -13.58 7.52 -28.17
C SER A 403 -13.00 6.67 -27.03
N PRO A 404 -12.32 5.56 -27.32
CA PRO A 404 -11.74 4.70 -26.29
C PRO A 404 -10.51 5.34 -25.63
N THR A 405 -10.22 4.91 -24.41
CA THR A 405 -8.87 5.07 -23.84
C THR A 405 -7.88 4.11 -24.51
N THR A 406 -6.60 4.42 -24.42
CA THR A 406 -5.51 3.53 -24.82
C THR A 406 -5.09 2.54 -23.73
N ASP A 407 -5.58 2.72 -22.49
CA ASP A 407 -5.24 1.82 -21.38
C ASP A 407 -6.00 0.49 -21.47
N VAL A 408 -5.27 -0.59 -21.77
CA VAL A 408 -5.78 -1.97 -21.83
C VAL A 408 -6.32 -2.41 -20.47
N ARG A 409 -5.85 -1.83 -19.36
CA ARG A 409 -6.30 -2.19 -18.00
C ARG A 409 -7.65 -1.58 -17.66
N ARG A 410 -8.29 -0.82 -18.56
CA ARG A 410 -9.55 -0.12 -18.29
C ARG A 410 -10.69 -1.03 -17.81
N ARG A 411 -10.69 -2.31 -18.21
CA ARG A 411 -11.65 -3.33 -17.75
C ARG A 411 -11.23 -4.08 -16.48
N LEU A 412 -10.02 -3.84 -15.97
CA LEU A 412 -9.62 -4.36 -14.67
C LEU A 412 -10.21 -3.48 -13.57
N ILE A 413 -10.69 -4.12 -12.51
CA ILE A 413 -10.96 -3.50 -11.22
C ILE A 413 -10.05 -4.17 -10.18
N TYR A 414 -9.54 -3.37 -9.25
CA TYR A 414 -8.68 -3.83 -8.17
C TYR A 414 -9.49 -3.84 -6.89
N VAL A 415 -9.48 -4.97 -6.18
CA VAL A 415 -10.42 -5.28 -5.10
C VAL A 415 -9.72 -6.02 -3.95
N ALA A 416 -10.29 -5.92 -2.74
CA ALA A 416 -9.62 -6.33 -1.51
C ALA A 416 -10.27 -7.61 -1.12
N VAL A 417 -9.47 -8.64 -0.96
CA VAL A 417 -9.92 -9.93 -0.49
C VAL A 417 -9.80 -9.92 1.01
N ILE A 418 -10.93 -10.13 1.69
CA ILE A 418 -10.99 -10.22 3.15
C ILE A 418 -11.61 -11.54 3.57
N ASP A 419 -11.17 -12.09 4.70
CA ASP A 419 -11.86 -13.21 5.35
C ASP A 419 -13.06 -12.70 6.15
N CYS A 420 -14.22 -12.72 5.51
CA CYS A 420 -15.50 -12.35 6.14
C CYS A 420 -15.99 -13.37 7.19
N LYS A 421 -15.40 -14.57 7.26
CA LYS A 421 -15.72 -15.57 8.31
C LYS A 421 -14.96 -15.24 9.58
N ALA A 422 -13.65 -14.97 9.49
CA ALA A 422 -12.86 -14.52 10.63
C ALA A 422 -13.20 -13.08 11.06
N ASN A 423 -13.51 -12.21 10.11
CA ASN A 423 -13.82 -10.79 10.33
C ASN A 423 -15.23 -10.46 9.84
N PRO A 424 -16.27 -10.77 10.63
CA PRO A 424 -17.66 -10.55 10.23
C PRO A 424 -17.94 -9.06 10.00
N VAL A 425 -18.16 -8.69 8.74
CA VAL A 425 -18.54 -7.32 8.35
C VAL A 425 -20.03 -7.11 8.65
N GLY A 426 -20.35 -6.14 9.51
CA GLY A 426 -21.70 -5.85 9.98
C GLY A 426 -22.22 -4.46 9.59
N GLY A 427 -23.35 -4.06 10.18
CA GLY A 427 -23.92 -2.72 10.03
C GLY A 427 -23.13 -1.67 10.83
N GLY A 428 -22.15 -1.03 10.20
CA GLY A 428 -21.33 0.04 10.80
C GLY A 428 -19.87 -0.05 10.35
N SER A 429 -19.26 1.10 10.03
CA SER A 429 -17.90 1.15 9.48
C SER A 429 -16.94 0.41 10.40
N THR A 430 -16.28 -0.61 9.87
CA THR A 430 -15.29 -1.42 10.58
C THR A 430 -14.01 -1.46 9.78
N ALA A 431 -12.87 -1.29 10.48
CA ALA A 431 -11.56 -1.56 9.91
C ALA A 431 -11.36 -3.07 9.88
N VAL A 432 -11.07 -3.61 8.69
CA VAL A 432 -10.89 -5.05 8.48
C VAL A 432 -9.51 -5.30 7.89
N PRO A 433 -8.73 -6.28 8.39
CA PRO A 433 -7.46 -6.64 7.78
C PRO A 433 -7.69 -7.21 6.38
N VAL A 434 -6.83 -6.82 5.42
CA VAL A 434 -6.85 -7.33 4.04
C VAL A 434 -5.98 -8.57 3.96
N GLU A 435 -6.49 -9.66 3.38
CA GLU A 435 -5.73 -10.90 3.16
C GLU A 435 -4.89 -10.84 1.88
N ALA A 436 -5.47 -10.25 0.84
CA ALA A 436 -4.81 -10.05 -0.46
C ALA A 436 -5.51 -8.97 -1.27
N PHE A 437 -4.82 -8.53 -2.31
CA PHE A 437 -5.40 -7.73 -3.37
C PHE A 437 -5.53 -8.58 -4.63
N ALA A 438 -6.65 -8.43 -5.33
CA ALA A 438 -6.92 -9.14 -6.56
C ALA A 438 -7.26 -8.16 -7.68
N SER A 439 -6.85 -8.49 -8.90
CA SER A 439 -7.31 -7.82 -10.12
C SER A 439 -8.39 -8.67 -10.78
N PHE A 440 -9.53 -8.05 -11.05
CA PHE A 440 -10.68 -8.69 -11.69
C PHE A 440 -10.92 -8.07 -13.06
N PHE A 441 -10.92 -8.90 -14.09
CA PHE A 441 -11.30 -8.50 -15.43
C PHE A 441 -12.82 -8.56 -15.61
N LEU A 442 -13.44 -7.43 -15.88
CA LEU A 442 -14.88 -7.34 -16.14
C LEU A 442 -15.23 -7.92 -17.51
N THR A 443 -16.10 -8.93 -17.50
CA THR A 443 -16.49 -9.70 -18.70
C THR A 443 -17.77 -9.17 -19.34
N GLU A 444 -18.67 -8.62 -18.53
CA GLU A 444 -19.96 -8.07 -18.96
C GLU A 444 -20.34 -6.83 -18.12
N PRO A 445 -21.26 -5.98 -18.60
CA PRO A 445 -21.75 -4.83 -17.84
C PRO A 445 -22.34 -5.26 -16.50
N ALA A 446 -22.10 -4.46 -15.46
CA ALA A 446 -22.68 -4.68 -14.14
C ALA A 446 -24.21 -4.55 -14.20
N GLY A 447 -24.90 -5.44 -13.47
CA GLY A 447 -26.35 -5.44 -13.36
C GLY A 447 -26.87 -4.17 -12.69
N GLY A 448 -28.08 -3.75 -13.05
CA GLY A 448 -28.79 -2.68 -12.36
C GLY A 448 -29.42 -3.14 -11.03
N PRO A 449 -30.08 -2.22 -10.31
CA PRO A 449 -30.94 -2.58 -9.18
C PRO A 449 -32.00 -3.62 -9.59
N PRO A 450 -32.34 -4.60 -8.73
CA PRO A 450 -31.92 -4.74 -7.33
C PRO A 450 -30.67 -5.62 -7.08
N ASN A 451 -30.17 -6.34 -8.09
CA ASN A 451 -29.15 -7.38 -7.89
C ASN A 451 -27.73 -6.82 -7.92
N ALA A 452 -27.45 -5.85 -8.79
CA ALA A 452 -26.14 -5.20 -8.89
C ALA A 452 -24.95 -6.14 -9.14
N ASP A 453 -25.20 -7.30 -9.72
CA ASP A 453 -24.17 -8.32 -9.88
C ASP A 453 -23.02 -7.81 -10.77
N ILE A 454 -21.78 -8.06 -10.34
CA ILE A 454 -20.57 -7.79 -11.11
C ILE A 454 -20.00 -9.14 -11.55
N TYR A 455 -19.63 -9.21 -12.82
CA TYR A 455 -19.19 -10.43 -13.45
C TYR A 455 -17.76 -10.24 -13.95
N GLY A 456 -16.86 -11.10 -13.50
CA GLY A 456 -15.47 -10.97 -13.88
C GLY A 456 -14.67 -12.23 -13.70
N GLU A 457 -13.47 -12.23 -14.24
CA GLU A 457 -12.48 -13.29 -14.11
C GLU A 457 -11.34 -12.77 -13.22
N ILE A 458 -10.85 -13.59 -12.30
CA ILE A 458 -9.69 -13.23 -11.48
C ILE A 458 -8.45 -13.32 -12.38
N VAL A 459 -7.68 -12.24 -12.48
CA VAL A 459 -6.51 -12.18 -13.38
C VAL A 459 -5.22 -12.39 -12.62
N ASP A 460 -5.11 -11.77 -11.45
CA ASP A 460 -3.91 -11.76 -10.64
C ASP A 460 -4.29 -11.55 -9.18
N ILE A 461 -3.46 -12.09 -8.28
CA ILE A 461 -3.64 -11.95 -6.84
C ILE A 461 -2.26 -11.72 -6.25
N THR A 462 -2.15 -10.67 -5.45
CA THR A 462 -0.97 -10.44 -4.63
C THR A 462 -1.37 -10.61 -3.17
N THR A 463 -0.87 -11.69 -2.58
CA THR A 463 -0.78 -11.82 -1.14
C THR A 463 0.38 -10.97 -0.64
N PHE A 464 1.58 -11.16 -1.20
CA PHE A 464 2.78 -10.38 -0.88
C PHE A 464 3.83 -10.60 -1.99
N GLY A 465 4.17 -9.56 -2.76
CA GLY A 465 5.24 -9.59 -3.77
C GLY A 465 4.92 -10.37 -5.06
N ASN A 466 5.29 -9.78 -6.20
CA ASN A 466 5.38 -10.41 -7.55
C ASN A 466 4.07 -10.75 -8.31
N GLY A 467 3.02 -9.93 -8.23
CA GLY A 467 1.91 -9.98 -9.22
C GLY A 467 2.21 -9.09 -10.42
N GLN A 468 2.17 -9.60 -11.66
CA GLN A 468 2.54 -8.81 -12.85
C GLN A 468 1.61 -7.62 -13.12
N THR A 469 0.31 -7.77 -12.82
CA THR A 469 -0.66 -6.67 -13.01
C THR A 469 -0.75 -5.76 -11.79
N LEU A 470 -0.37 -6.24 -10.61
CA LEU A 470 -0.47 -5.54 -9.33
C LEU A 470 0.86 -4.89 -8.87
N ALA A 471 2.00 -5.24 -9.48
CA ALA A 471 3.34 -4.77 -9.11
C ALA A 471 3.52 -3.25 -9.15
N ASN A 472 2.77 -2.53 -9.99
CA ASN A 472 2.88 -1.07 -10.09
C ASN A 472 1.90 -0.31 -9.17
N PHE A 473 1.06 -1.02 -8.42
CA PHE A 473 0.03 -0.42 -7.56
C PHE A 473 0.44 -0.40 -6.09
N GLN A 474 1.37 -1.28 -5.71
CA GLN A 474 1.97 -1.30 -4.39
C GLN A 474 2.99 -0.16 -4.26
N ARG A 475 2.73 0.76 -3.33
CA ARG A 475 3.65 1.81 -2.91
C ARG A 475 4.14 1.46 -1.52
N ASP A 476 5.43 1.17 -1.44
CA ASP A 476 6.10 0.95 -0.18
C ASP A 476 6.52 2.31 0.39
N ASP A 477 6.01 2.63 1.58
CA ASP A 477 6.28 3.85 2.31
C ASP A 477 7.04 3.49 3.58
N VAL A 478 8.33 3.82 3.61
CA VAL A 478 9.17 3.69 4.80
C VAL A 478 9.21 5.04 5.50
N GLN A 479 8.87 5.07 6.78
CA GLN A 479 8.81 6.32 7.55
C GLN A 479 9.47 6.21 8.92
N LEU A 480 10.01 7.34 9.37
CA LEU A 480 10.56 7.50 10.72
C LEU A 480 9.47 7.94 11.69
N TYR A 481 9.49 7.39 12.89
CA TYR A 481 8.65 7.75 14.02
C TYR A 481 9.54 8.35 15.10
N ARG A 482 9.19 9.55 15.58
CA ARG A 482 10.02 10.35 16.49
C ARG A 482 9.25 10.74 17.74
#